data_AF-A0A7W7VCC9-F1
#
_entry.id   AF-A0A7W7VCC9-F1
#
_cell.length_a   1.000
_cell.length_b   1.000
_cell.length_c   1.000
_cell.angle_alpha   90.00
_cell.angle_beta   90.00
_cell.angle_gamma   90.00
#
_symmetry.space_group_name_H-M   'P 1'
#
loop_
_entity.id
_entity.type
_entity.pdbx_description
1 polymer ?
#
loop_
_entity_poly.entity_id
_entity_poly.type
_entity_poly.pdbx_seq_one_letter_code
_entity_poly.pdbx_strand_id
1 'polypeptide(L)'
;MRQVVWGVTAVGAAMMIGIGMWCRFGPASFAEWANWPNHEHFLHDAGVFQIAIGLMMLTALWSRDVLTVVLVGFGFTNLFHAANHYLDRASGGHGSDAWFLLAFAALAGVALIARRRQVTGRDAACPER
;
A
#
# COMPACT_ATOMS: atom_id res chain seq x y z
N MET A 1 -4.49 6.99 -26.73
CA MET A 1 -4.35 7.61 -25.39
C MET A 1 -4.73 6.66 -24.24
N ARG A 2 -5.93 6.04 -24.22
CA ARG A 2 -6.33 5.09 -23.15
C ARG A 2 -5.33 3.95 -22.91
N GLN A 3 -4.90 3.26 -23.98
CA GLN A 3 -3.93 2.16 -23.88
C GLN A 3 -2.57 2.61 -23.35
N VAL A 4 -2.13 3.82 -23.71
CA VAL A 4 -0.88 4.40 -23.22
C VAL A 4 -0.97 4.68 -21.72
N VAL A 5 -2.04 5.32 -21.26
CA VAL A 5 -2.26 5.60 -19.83
C VAL A 5 -2.28 4.30 -19.02
N TRP A 6 -2.99 3.28 -19.50
CA TRP A 6 -3.02 1.95 -18.88
C TRP A 6 -1.65 1.30 -18.83
N GLY A 7 -0.91 1.29 -19.94
CA GLY A 7 0.43 0.71 -20.03
C GLY A 7 1.40 1.40 -19.08
N VAL A 8 1.43 2.73 -19.08
CA VAL A 8 2.29 3.52 -18.17
C VAL A 8 1.94 3.27 -16.71
N THR A 9 0.65 3.19 -16.39
CA THR A 9 0.20 2.88 -15.02
C THR A 9 0.64 1.48 -14.60
N ALA A 10 0.51 0.48 -15.47
CA ALA A 10 0.93 -0.89 -15.16
C ALA A 10 2.45 -1.01 -14.99
N VAL A 11 3.23 -0.36 -15.86
CA VAL A 11 4.70 -0.33 -15.74
C VAL A 11 5.14 0.39 -14.47
N GLY A 12 4.55 1.54 -14.17
CA GLY A 12 4.84 2.27 -12.93
C GLY A 12 4.47 1.47 -11.69
N ALA A 13 3.35 0.73 -11.72
CA ALA A 13 2.98 -0.16 -10.62
C ALA A 13 3.98 -1.30 -10.44
N ALA A 14 4.42 -1.92 -11.54
CA ALA A 14 5.44 -2.97 -11.49
C ALA A 14 6.76 -2.45 -10.94
N MET A 15 7.18 -1.24 -11.32
CA MET A 15 8.37 -0.58 -10.77
C MET A 15 8.24 -0.34 -9.25
N MET A 16 7.13 0.25 -8.81
CA MET A 16 6.89 0.55 -7.39
C MET A 16 6.85 -0.72 -6.53
N ILE A 17 6.18 -1.78 -7.01
CA ILE A 17 6.16 -3.07 -6.32
C ILE A 17 7.56 -3.69 -6.33
N GLY A 18 8.26 -3.71 -7.46
CA GLY A 18 9.60 -4.30 -7.57
C GLY A 18 10.61 -3.65 -6.62
N ILE A 19 10.70 -2.32 -6.63
CA ILE A 19 11.58 -1.58 -5.71
C ILE A 19 11.13 -1.77 -4.26
N GLY A 20 9.82 -1.68 -3.98
CA GLY A 20 9.32 -1.87 -2.63
C GLY A 20 9.59 -3.27 -2.06
N MET A 21 9.48 -4.31 -2.89
CA MET A 21 9.86 -5.68 -2.54
C MET A 21 11.36 -5.79 -2.27
N TRP A 22 12.21 -5.12 -3.06
CA TRP A 22 13.66 -5.11 -2.82
C TRP A 22 14.01 -4.42 -1.50
N CYS A 23 13.45 -3.24 -1.22
CA CYS A 23 13.63 -2.56 0.07
C CYS A 23 13.18 -3.44 1.25
N ARG A 24 12.08 -4.19 1.09
CA ARG A 24 11.53 -5.02 2.16
C ARG A 24 12.29 -6.32 2.40
N PHE A 25 12.73 -7.01 1.35
CA PHE A 25 13.28 -8.37 1.47
C PHE A 25 14.79 -8.46 1.25
N GLY A 26 15.40 -7.41 0.67
CA GLY A 26 16.84 -7.29 0.49
C GLY A 26 17.34 -5.88 0.85
N PRO A 27 17.04 -5.35 2.05
CA PRO A 27 17.39 -3.97 2.43
C PRO A 27 18.88 -3.68 2.31
N ALA A 28 19.75 -4.63 2.69
CA ALA A 28 21.21 -4.45 2.60
C ALA A 28 21.71 -4.27 1.16
N SER A 29 21.27 -5.12 0.23
CA SER A 29 21.68 -5.01 -1.18
C SER A 29 21.04 -3.82 -1.88
N PHE A 30 19.81 -3.45 -1.48
CA PHE A 30 19.19 -2.21 -1.94
C PHE A 30 19.99 -0.98 -1.47
N ALA A 31 20.36 -0.93 -0.19
CA ALA A 31 21.13 0.17 0.39
C ALA A 31 22.50 0.32 -0.30
N GLU A 32 23.20 -0.80 -0.53
CA GLU A 32 24.45 -0.82 -1.29
C GLU A 32 24.26 -0.29 -2.71
N TRP A 33 23.26 -0.78 -3.44
CA TRP A 33 22.96 -0.31 -4.80
C TRP A 33 22.59 1.17 -4.84
N ALA A 34 21.81 1.62 -3.86
CA ALA A 34 21.40 3.01 -3.70
C ALA A 34 22.55 3.92 -3.20
N ASN A 35 23.71 3.35 -2.88
CA ASN A 35 24.86 4.04 -2.28
C ASN A 35 24.46 4.82 -1.01
N TRP A 36 23.73 4.15 -0.11
CA TRP A 36 23.13 4.72 1.09
C TRP A 36 23.36 3.79 2.31
N PRO A 37 23.48 4.31 3.54
CA PRO A 37 23.60 3.46 4.72
C PRO A 37 22.41 2.50 4.89
N ASN A 38 22.70 1.27 5.34
CA ASN A 38 21.65 0.28 5.59
C ASN A 38 20.85 0.61 6.85
N HIS A 39 19.75 1.36 6.68
CA HIS A 39 18.72 1.58 7.68
C HIS A 39 17.60 0.54 7.49
N GLU A 40 17.83 -0.68 7.96
CA GLU A 40 16.98 -1.85 7.65
C GLU A 40 15.50 -1.64 7.99
N HIS A 41 15.19 -1.23 9.22
CA HIS A 41 13.80 -0.96 9.64
C HIS A 41 13.12 0.08 8.74
N PHE A 42 13.82 1.19 8.46
CA PHE A 42 13.32 2.23 7.55
C PHE A 42 13.09 1.70 6.13
N LEU A 43 13.96 0.83 5.63
CA LEU A 43 13.82 0.23 4.30
C LEU A 43 12.66 -0.77 4.24
N HIS A 44 12.40 -1.53 5.30
CA HIS A 44 11.19 -2.32 5.40
C HIS A 44 9.93 -1.45 5.31
N ASP A 45 9.92 -0.30 5.98
CA ASP A 45 8.79 0.62 5.95
C ASP A 45 8.64 1.27 4.57
N ALA A 46 9.71 1.87 4.04
CA ALA A 46 9.73 2.43 2.69
C ALA A 46 9.26 1.39 1.65
N GLY A 47 9.65 0.13 1.84
CA GLY A 47 9.23 -0.99 1.00
C GLY A 47 7.71 -1.18 0.98
N VAL A 48 7.06 -1.21 2.14
CA VAL A 48 5.60 -1.39 2.21
C VAL A 48 4.84 -0.18 1.66
N PHE A 49 5.36 1.04 1.84
CA PHE A 49 4.80 2.24 1.22
C PHE A 49 4.88 2.19 -0.31
N GLN A 50 6.00 1.78 -0.88
CA GLN A 50 6.13 1.64 -2.34
C GLN A 50 5.23 0.54 -2.91
N ILE A 51 5.15 -0.61 -2.26
CA ILE A 51 4.22 -1.68 -2.66
C ILE A 51 2.78 -1.15 -2.67
N ALA A 52 2.38 -0.39 -1.63
CA ALA A 52 1.05 0.19 -1.55
C ALA A 52 0.74 1.18 -2.68
N ILE A 53 1.71 2.02 -3.08
CA ILE A 53 1.56 2.91 -4.25
C ILE A 53 1.29 2.08 -5.50
N GLY A 54 2.06 1.01 -5.73
CA GLY A 54 1.82 0.10 -6.85
C GLY A 54 0.46 -0.59 -6.80
N LEU A 55 0.01 -1.03 -5.62
CA LEU A 55 -1.32 -1.60 -5.43
C LEU A 55 -2.44 -0.58 -5.70
N MET A 56 -2.27 0.68 -5.31
CA MET A 56 -3.22 1.75 -5.64
C MET A 56 -3.29 1.98 -7.14
N MET A 57 -2.15 2.00 -7.83
CA MET A 57 -2.09 2.14 -9.29
C MET A 57 -2.84 0.99 -9.99
N LEU A 58 -2.60 -0.27 -9.57
CA LEU A 58 -3.34 -1.42 -10.11
C LEU A 58 -4.83 -1.37 -9.77
N THR A 59 -5.17 -0.97 -8.54
CA THR A 59 -6.57 -0.83 -8.11
C THR A 59 -7.29 0.24 -8.93
N ALA A 60 -6.62 1.34 -9.29
CA ALA A 60 -7.18 2.40 -10.11
C ALA A 60 -7.45 1.98 -11.57
N LEU A 61 -6.80 0.91 -12.05
CA LEU A 61 -7.12 0.33 -13.36
C LEU A 61 -8.43 -0.46 -13.33
N TRP A 62 -8.80 -1.03 -12.19
CA TRP A 62 -10.03 -1.82 -12.04
C TRP A 62 -11.19 -1.00 -11.46
N SER A 63 -10.95 -0.27 -10.37
CA SER A 63 -11.95 0.50 -9.65
C SER A 63 -11.97 1.95 -10.11
N ARG A 64 -13.16 2.46 -10.44
CA ARG A 64 -13.38 3.91 -10.67
C ARG A 64 -13.62 4.70 -9.37
N ASP A 65 -13.71 4.03 -8.23
CA ASP A 65 -13.97 4.66 -6.95
C ASP A 65 -12.65 5.05 -6.26
N VAL A 66 -12.35 6.36 -6.24
CA VAL A 66 -11.10 6.89 -5.66
C VAL A 66 -10.96 6.57 -4.17
N LEU A 67 -12.05 6.54 -3.41
CA LEU A 67 -12.02 6.20 -1.99
C LEU A 67 -11.63 4.74 -1.78
N THR A 68 -12.14 3.82 -2.61
CA THR A 68 -11.73 2.41 -2.61
C THR A 68 -10.24 2.28 -2.90
N VAL A 69 -9.72 2.99 -3.91
CA VAL A 69 -8.29 2.97 -4.25
C VAL A 69 -7.44 3.39 -3.06
N VAL A 70 -7.75 4.53 -2.45
CA VAL A 70 -6.99 5.09 -1.31
C VAL A 70 -7.11 4.21 -0.07
N LEU A 71 -8.30 3.70 0.27
CA LEU A 71 -8.51 2.88 1.45
C LEU A 71 -7.80 1.51 1.34
N VAL A 72 -7.74 0.93 0.14
CA VAL A 72 -6.95 -0.29 -0.10
C VAL A 72 -5.47 -0.04 0.15
N GLY A 73 -4.91 1.02 -0.46
CA GLY A 73 -3.50 1.38 -0.27
C GLY A 73 -3.18 1.71 1.19
N PHE A 74 -3.93 2.62 1.79
CA PHE A 74 -3.74 3.05 3.17
C PHE A 74 -3.88 1.89 4.17
N GLY A 75 -4.90 1.04 4.00
CA GLY A 75 -5.08 -0.15 4.84
C GLY A 75 -3.93 -1.14 4.71
N PHE A 76 -3.48 -1.42 3.47
CA PHE A 76 -2.32 -2.28 3.21
C PHE A 76 -1.06 -1.73 3.89
N THR A 77 -0.74 -0.45 3.67
CA THR A 77 0.45 0.18 4.27
C THR A 77 0.44 0.03 5.78
N ASN A 78 -0.63 0.45 6.45
CA ASN A 78 -0.69 0.43 7.91
C ASN A 78 -0.59 -0.99 8.47
N LEU A 79 -1.24 -1.97 7.84
CA LEU A 79 -1.19 -3.36 8.29
C LEU A 79 0.24 -3.91 8.22
N PHE A 80 0.93 -3.72 7.09
CA PHE A 80 2.27 -4.28 6.90
C PHE A 80 3.36 -3.46 7.60
N HIS A 81 3.15 -2.16 7.79
CA HIS A 81 4.00 -1.30 8.60
C HIS A 81 3.91 -1.70 10.09
N ALA A 82 2.71 -2.01 10.59
CA ALA A 82 2.56 -2.57 11.93
C ALA A 82 3.32 -3.89 12.08
N ALA A 83 3.28 -4.75 11.05
CA ALA A 83 4.04 -5.99 11.04
C ALA A 83 5.55 -5.74 11.10
N ASN A 84 6.07 -4.75 10.37
CA ASN A 84 7.49 -4.37 10.46
C ASN A 84 7.84 -3.90 11.87
N HIS A 85 7.09 -2.98 12.48
CA HIS A 85 7.32 -2.55 13.86
C HIS A 85 7.27 -3.71 14.87
N TYR A 86 6.43 -4.71 14.63
CA TYR A 86 6.37 -5.89 15.47
C TYR A 86 7.60 -6.79 15.28
N LEU A 87 8.07 -7.00 14.05
CA LEU A 87 9.19 -7.88 13.73
C LEU A 87 10.55 -7.24 14.05
N ASP A 88 10.69 -5.95 13.75
CA ASP A 88 11.89 -5.13 13.88
C ASP A 88 11.93 -4.36 15.20
N ARG A 89 11.24 -4.84 16.23
CA ARG A 89 11.07 -4.14 17.52
C ARG A 89 12.38 -3.77 18.23
N ALA A 90 13.50 -4.42 17.86
CA ALA A 90 14.83 -4.15 18.38
C ALA A 90 15.61 -3.09 17.57
N SER A 91 15.09 -2.70 16.41
CA SER A 91 15.79 -1.97 15.35
C SER A 91 15.30 -0.53 15.16
N GLY A 92 14.17 -0.16 15.79
CA GLY A 92 13.62 1.20 15.74
C GLY A 92 12.14 1.30 16.18
N GLY A 93 11.66 2.54 16.33
CA GLY A 93 10.27 2.85 16.69
C GLY A 93 9.95 2.74 18.19
N HIS A 94 8.71 3.04 18.55
CA HIS A 94 8.16 2.84 19.89
C HIS A 94 7.30 1.58 19.94
N GLY A 95 7.24 0.92 21.10
CA GLY A 95 6.40 -0.27 21.28
C GLY A 95 4.89 -0.03 21.07
N SER A 96 4.44 1.23 21.10
CA SER A 96 3.07 1.63 20.81
C SER A 96 2.75 1.71 19.32
N ASP A 97 3.74 1.86 18.45
CA ASP A 97 3.53 2.24 17.04
C ASP A 97 2.75 1.16 16.29
N ALA A 98 3.10 -0.12 16.50
CA ALA A 98 2.39 -1.25 15.90
C ALA A 98 0.88 -1.25 16.23
N TRP A 99 0.51 -0.86 17.46
CA TRP A 99 -0.90 -0.82 17.87
C TRP A 99 -1.68 0.31 17.21
N PHE A 100 -1.08 1.51 17.11
CA PHE A 100 -1.70 2.62 16.39
C PHE A 100 -1.87 2.30 14.91
N LEU A 101 -0.85 1.72 14.27
CA LEU A 101 -0.90 1.30 12.88
C LEU A 101 -1.98 0.24 12.64
N LEU A 102 -2.09 -0.78 13.51
CA LEU A 102 -3.17 -1.77 13.44
C LEU A 102 -4.56 -1.13 13.61
N ALA A 103 -4.71 -0.16 14.51
CA ALA A 103 -5.96 0.56 14.68
C ALA A 103 -6.36 1.32 13.40
N PHE A 104 -5.43 2.02 12.76
CA PHE A 104 -5.68 2.70 11.49
C PHE A 104 -5.96 1.72 10.33
N ALA A 105 -5.28 0.58 10.28
CA ALA A 105 -5.58 -0.47 9.32
C ALA A 105 -7.01 -1.03 9.51
N ALA A 106 -7.45 -1.24 10.75
CA ALA A 106 -8.80 -1.67 11.06
C ALA A 106 -9.85 -0.62 10.65
N LEU A 107 -9.62 0.66 10.96
CA LEU A 107 -10.48 1.77 10.54
C LEU A 107 -10.60 1.84 9.01
N ALA A 108 -9.48 1.67 8.29
CA ALA A 108 -9.47 1.63 6.83
C ALA A 108 -10.31 0.46 6.29
N GLY A 109 -10.19 -0.73 6.91
CA GLY A 109 -10.99 -1.91 6.57
C GLY A 109 -12.49 -1.68 6.77
N VAL A 110 -12.89 -1.10 7.91
CA VAL A 110 -14.29 -0.75 8.19
C VAL A 110 -14.82 0.25 7.15
N ALA A 111 -14.06 1.30 6.86
CA ALA A 111 -14.42 2.30 5.87
C ALA A 111 -14.53 1.70 4.45
N LEU A 112 -13.63 0.79 4.08
CA LEU A 112 -13.66 0.10 2.79
C LEU A 112 -14.90 -0.78 2.64
N ILE A 113 -15.27 -1.53 3.68
CA ILE A 113 -16.50 -2.35 3.69
C ILE A 113 -17.73 -1.45 3.56
N ALA A 114 -17.79 -0.36 4.33
CA ALA A 114 -18.89 0.60 4.24
C ALA A 114 -18.98 1.22 2.85
N ARG A 115 -17.86 1.63 2.25
CA ARG A 115 -17.81 2.21 0.90
C ARG A 115 -18.29 1.23 -0.16
N ARG A 116 -17.86 -0.03 -0.11
CA ARG A 116 -18.33 -1.07 -1.04
C ARG A 116 -19.84 -1.24 -0.99
N ARG A 117 -20.43 -1.27 0.21
CA ARG A 117 -21.90 -1.35 0.38
C ARG A 117 -22.62 -0.15 -0.23
N GLN A 118 -22.07 1.05 -0.08
CA GLN A 118 -22.65 2.27 -0.69
C GLN A 118 -22.62 2.23 -2.22
N VAL A 119 -21.52 1.77 -2.81
CA VAL A 119 -21.38 1.70 -4.28
C VAL A 119 -22.30 0.63 -4.85
N THR A 120 -22.28 -0.59 -4.31
CA THR A 120 -23.16 -1.68 -4.78
C THR A 120 -24.64 -1.34 -4.60
N GLY A 121 -25.02 -0.71 -3.48
CA GLY A 121 -26.41 -0.27 -3.28
C GLY A 121 -26.85 0.81 -4.27
N ARG A 122 -25.94 1.71 -4.68
CA ARG A 122 -26.22 2.72 -5.71
C ARG A 122 -26.40 2.10 -7.09
N ASP A 123 -25.56 1.12 -7.45
CA ASP A 123 -25.64 0.45 -8.74
C ASP A 123 -26.93 -0.40 -8.84
N ALA A 124 -27.34 -1.05 -7.74
CA ALA A 124 -28.63 -1.74 -7.66
C ALA A 124 -29.85 -0.81 -7.82
N ALA A 125 -29.74 0.45 -7.38
CA ALA A 125 -30.80 1.44 -7.51
C ALA A 125 -30.88 2.07 -8.92
N CYS A 126 -29.86 1.92 -9.78
CA CYS A 126 -29.83 2.50 -11.12
C CYS A 126 -29.10 1.55 -12.11
N PRO A 127 -29.79 0.50 -12.62
CA PRO A 127 -29.14 -0.58 -13.38
C PRO A 127 -28.66 -0.21 -14.78
N GLU A 128 -29.08 0.93 -15.35
CA GLU A 128 -28.89 1.28 -16.77
C GLU A 128 -27.68 2.21 -17.05
N ARG A 129 -26.65 2.23 -16.20
CA ARG A 129 -25.40 3.00 -16.44
C ARG A 129 -24.19 2.15 -16.75
#